data_AF-A0A6A5JYH5-F1
#
_entry.id   AF-A0A6A5JYH5-F1
#
_cell.length_a   1.000
_cell.length_b   1.000
_cell.length_c   1.000
_cell.angle_alpha   90.00
_cell.angle_beta   90.00
_cell.angle_gamma   90.00
#
_symmetry.space_group_name_H-M   'P 1'
#
loop_
_entity.id
_entity.type
_entity.pdbx_description
1 polymer ?
#
loop_
_entity_poly.entity_id
_entity_poly.type
_entity_poly.pdbx_seq_one_letter_code
_entity_poly.pdbx_strand_id
1 'polypeptide(L)'
;MAWLPSIFNRTSTAPMSQTLTVQGKRSPHKSFECRIGADAHGEEDPDWSDIDSDEHDTGAGSDDDGRPRDGSSVYLEEELMLLPYMPTLFSNDLPPCGPIPQLAYENTVRRLRKIWLQRANQSLVDIPILGICTWVLEDLEAEAEECPIDSQLCTKARTPWRREKVFKYEIRWARYFVREAKRFENKSTMTEQERDEQEFMDLLFLVPKELRIYIQDKANRKWVMDLWKEWHIKKRGTAPQNGSGLDAGGVKEKNEERKEDDARNEKGRVDGPAMLSNEPGSVEGDWEMTA
;
A
#
# COMPACT_ATOMS: atom_id res chain seq x y z
N MET A 1 18.49 11.53 34.82
CA MET A 1 18.91 12.71 34.03
C MET A 1 17.74 13.06 33.12
N ALA A 2 17.06 14.15 33.45
CA ALA A 2 15.78 14.56 32.88
C ALA A 2 15.99 15.43 31.64
N TRP A 3 15.28 15.12 30.56
CA TRP A 3 15.21 15.94 29.35
C TRP A 3 13.85 16.64 29.31
N LEU A 4 13.87 17.96 29.35
CA LEU A 4 12.70 18.83 29.15
C LEU A 4 12.41 18.97 27.63
N PRO A 5 11.14 19.01 27.20
CA PRO A 5 10.79 19.30 25.83
C PRO A 5 10.77 20.82 25.55
N SER A 6 11.46 21.23 24.50
CA SER A 6 11.46 22.60 23.98
C SER A 6 10.13 22.89 23.27
N ILE A 7 9.36 23.80 23.86
CA ILE A 7 8.14 24.38 23.33
C ILE A 7 8.54 25.39 22.25
N PHE A 8 8.17 25.15 20.99
CA PHE A 8 8.29 26.16 19.94
C PHE A 8 6.90 26.72 19.61
N ASN A 9 6.63 27.91 20.15
CA ASN A 9 5.51 28.75 19.75
C ASN A 9 5.71 29.20 18.30
N ARG A 10 4.77 28.84 17.41
CA ARG A 10 4.58 29.57 16.15
C ARG A 10 3.24 30.29 16.17
N THR A 11 3.39 31.60 16.20
CA THR A 11 2.37 32.63 16.13
C THR A 11 1.48 32.48 14.90
N SER A 12 0.18 32.56 15.17
CA SER A 12 -0.91 32.78 14.25
C SER A 12 -0.73 34.09 13.48
N THR A 13 -0.89 34.03 12.16
CA THR A 13 -1.12 35.20 11.31
C THR A 13 -2.10 34.79 10.21
N ALA A 14 -3.40 35.05 10.44
CA ALA A 14 -4.36 35.34 9.39
C ALA A 14 -4.09 36.79 8.92
N PRO A 15 -4.31 37.18 7.64
CA PRO A 15 -5.68 37.27 7.11
C PRO A 15 -5.82 37.10 5.58
N MET A 16 -7.07 37.13 5.12
CA MET A 16 -7.60 37.64 3.84
C MET A 16 -8.56 36.65 3.19
N SER A 17 -9.84 36.82 3.56
CA SER A 17 -10.97 36.35 2.77
C SER A 17 -10.98 37.07 1.42
N GLN A 18 -10.66 36.35 0.35
CA GLN A 18 -10.98 36.77 -1.01
C GLN A 18 -12.29 36.10 -1.42
N THR A 19 -13.35 36.91 -1.51
CA THR A 19 -14.64 36.53 -2.05
C THR A 19 -14.53 36.47 -3.57
N LEU A 20 -14.32 35.28 -4.13
CA LEU A 20 -14.40 35.05 -5.58
C LEU A 20 -15.85 34.80 -5.97
N THR A 21 -16.46 35.81 -6.59
CA THR A 21 -17.76 35.69 -7.28
C THR A 21 -17.54 34.95 -8.60
N VAL A 22 -17.75 33.63 -8.61
CA VAL A 22 -17.78 32.84 -9.85
C VAL A 22 -19.16 32.98 -10.47
N GLN A 23 -19.27 33.76 -11.54
CA GLN A 23 -20.45 33.78 -12.41
C GLN A 23 -20.56 32.42 -13.11
N GLY A 24 -21.56 31.65 -12.70
CA GLY A 24 -21.91 30.36 -13.28
C GLY A 24 -22.49 30.51 -14.68
N LYS A 25 -21.86 29.84 -15.65
CA LYS A 25 -22.54 29.40 -16.87
C LYS A 25 -23.13 28.03 -16.57
N ARG A 26 -24.40 28.01 -16.13
CA ARG A 26 -25.21 26.80 -16.01
C ARG A 26 -25.48 26.27 -17.42
N SER A 27 -24.90 25.14 -17.76
CA SER A 27 -25.39 24.30 -18.85
C SER A 27 -26.81 23.82 -18.52
N PRO A 28 -27.69 23.66 -19.52
CA PRO A 28 -29.05 23.22 -19.30
C PRO A 28 -29.06 21.78 -18.78
N HIS A 29 -29.38 21.63 -17.50
CA HIS A 29 -29.82 20.35 -16.96
C HIS A 29 -31.09 19.94 -17.72
N LYS A 30 -31.04 18.82 -18.43
CA LYS A 30 -32.24 18.08 -18.79
C LYS A 30 -32.89 17.63 -17.48
N SER A 31 -33.95 18.30 -17.10
CA SER A 31 -34.85 17.90 -16.02
C SER A 31 -35.39 16.52 -16.35
N PHE A 32 -34.91 15.49 -15.66
CA PHE A 32 -35.66 14.25 -15.52
C PHE A 32 -36.72 14.52 -14.46
N GLU A 33 -37.91 14.92 -14.93
CA GLU A 33 -39.12 14.88 -14.11
C GLU A 33 -39.43 13.42 -13.81
N CYS A 34 -39.00 12.93 -12.65
CA CYS A 34 -39.56 11.71 -12.09
C CYS A 34 -40.91 12.09 -11.49
N ARG A 35 -41.99 11.82 -12.22
CA ARG A 35 -43.36 11.87 -11.69
C ARG A 35 -43.48 10.79 -10.63
N ILE A 36 -43.33 11.18 -9.37
CA ILE A 36 -43.81 10.37 -8.25
C ILE A 36 -45.32 10.55 -8.25
N GLY A 37 -46.02 9.52 -8.72
CA GLY A 37 -47.46 9.39 -8.56
C GLY A 37 -47.77 9.38 -7.07
N ALA A 38 -48.52 10.38 -6.63
CA ALA A 38 -49.13 10.42 -5.32
C ALA A 38 -50.42 9.59 -5.39
N ASP A 39 -50.30 8.28 -5.13
CA ASP A 39 -51.46 7.47 -4.77
C ASP A 39 -51.46 7.32 -3.25
N ALA A 40 -52.38 8.05 -2.63
CA ALA A 40 -52.74 7.94 -1.24
C ALA A 40 -53.62 6.70 -1.05
N HIS A 41 -53.02 5.62 -0.54
CA HIS A 41 -53.66 4.58 0.24
C HIS A 41 -52.82 4.47 1.52
N GLY A 42 -53.34 4.78 2.69
CA GLY A 42 -54.35 3.96 3.34
C GLY A 42 -53.59 3.01 4.26
N GLU A 43 -53.54 3.40 5.53
CA GLU A 43 -53.15 2.63 6.73
C GLU A 43 -53.06 1.12 6.51
N GLU A 44 -51.90 0.51 6.77
CA GLU A 44 -51.70 -0.69 7.63
C GLU A 44 -50.21 -0.67 8.06
N ASP A 45 -49.93 -0.65 9.37
CA ASP A 45 -48.59 -0.84 9.92
C ASP A 45 -48.04 -2.18 9.40
N PRO A 46 -46.89 -2.21 8.71
CA PRO A 46 -46.24 -3.48 8.41
C PRO A 46 -45.74 -4.05 9.73
N ASP A 47 -46.49 -5.02 10.24
CA ASP A 47 -46.06 -5.92 11.28
C ASP A 47 -44.75 -6.58 10.82
N TRP A 48 -43.64 -6.15 11.41
CA TRP A 48 -42.30 -6.69 11.15
C TRP A 48 -42.06 -8.02 11.89
N SER A 49 -43.11 -8.62 12.44
CA SER A 49 -43.11 -9.96 13.01
C SER A 49 -43.35 -10.97 11.89
N ASP A 50 -42.55 -12.02 11.84
CA ASP A 50 -42.79 -13.22 11.02
C ASP A 50 -42.35 -13.13 9.55
N ILE A 51 -41.12 -12.66 9.32
CA ILE A 51 -40.35 -13.31 8.25
C ILE A 51 -39.85 -14.64 8.82
N ASP A 52 -40.67 -15.66 8.61
CA ASP A 52 -40.23 -17.05 8.70
C ASP A 52 -38.90 -17.14 7.96
N SER A 53 -37.87 -17.53 8.72
CA SER A 53 -36.58 -17.87 8.18
C SER A 53 -36.79 -19.12 7.34
N ASP A 54 -37.21 -18.92 6.09
CA ASP A 54 -37.33 -19.97 5.11
C ASP A 54 -35.91 -20.50 4.93
N GLU A 55 -35.70 -21.69 5.49
CA GLU A 55 -34.46 -22.44 5.52
C GLU A 55 -34.19 -22.92 4.10
N HIS A 56 -33.93 -21.99 3.19
CA HIS A 56 -33.34 -22.31 1.92
C HIS A 56 -31.90 -22.72 2.20
N ASP A 57 -31.76 -24.01 2.50
CA ASP A 57 -30.55 -24.81 2.39
C ASP A 57 -30.05 -24.69 0.95
N THR A 58 -29.46 -23.53 0.67
CA THR A 58 -28.67 -23.27 -0.52
C THR A 58 -27.44 -24.11 -0.32
N GLY A 59 -27.55 -25.33 -0.84
CA GLY A 59 -26.57 -26.39 -0.69
C GLY A 59 -25.18 -25.81 -0.69
N ALA A 60 -24.45 -26.12 0.37
CA ALA A 60 -23.05 -25.82 0.51
C ALA A 60 -22.30 -26.40 -0.71
N GLY A 61 -22.22 -25.61 -1.77
CA GLY A 61 -21.23 -25.74 -2.80
C GLY A 61 -19.91 -25.77 -2.05
N SER A 62 -19.30 -26.95 -2.05
CA SER A 62 -17.99 -27.20 -1.49
C SER A 62 -16.96 -26.51 -2.38
N ASP A 63 -16.97 -25.17 -2.40
CA ASP A 63 -15.85 -24.38 -2.88
C ASP A 63 -14.77 -24.46 -1.80
N ASP A 64 -14.09 -25.61 -1.79
CA ASP A 64 -12.94 -25.93 -0.93
C ASP A 64 -11.68 -25.22 -1.45
N ASP A 65 -11.79 -23.94 -1.79
CA ASP A 65 -10.63 -23.12 -2.17
C ASP A 65 -9.83 -22.68 -0.92
N GLY A 66 -10.20 -23.20 0.25
CA GLY A 66 -9.65 -22.83 1.56
C GLY A 66 -9.93 -21.38 1.97
N ARG A 67 -10.67 -20.60 1.18
CA ARG A 67 -10.86 -19.17 1.40
C ARG A 67 -11.65 -18.92 2.70
N PRO A 68 -11.13 -18.12 3.66
CA PRO A 68 -11.82 -17.88 4.92
C PRO A 68 -13.17 -17.20 4.71
N ARG A 69 -14.23 -17.74 5.32
CA ARG A 69 -15.57 -17.13 5.29
C ARG A 69 -15.61 -15.87 6.17
N ASP A 70 -16.33 -14.85 5.70
CA ASP A 70 -16.33 -13.49 6.28
C ASP A 70 -16.85 -13.41 7.73
N GLY A 71 -17.52 -14.46 8.22
CA GLY A 71 -18.14 -14.53 9.55
C GLY A 71 -17.27 -15.05 10.70
N SER A 72 -16.04 -15.54 10.45
CA SER A 72 -15.17 -16.00 11.54
C SER A 72 -14.47 -14.82 12.21
N SER A 73 -14.93 -14.43 13.41
CA SER A 73 -14.22 -13.45 14.25
C SER A 73 -13.21 -14.15 15.15
N VAL A 74 -11.96 -13.70 15.13
CA VAL A 74 -10.93 -14.10 16.10
C VAL A 74 -11.13 -13.29 17.38
N TYR A 75 -11.02 -13.92 18.55
CA TYR A 75 -11.14 -13.20 19.83
C TYR A 75 -9.94 -12.25 20.03
N LEU A 76 -10.15 -11.11 20.68
CA LEU A 76 -9.12 -10.09 20.86
C LEU A 76 -7.85 -10.63 21.56
N GLU A 77 -8.01 -11.53 22.53
CA GLU A 77 -6.88 -12.14 23.25
C GLU A 77 -6.05 -13.04 22.33
N GLU A 78 -6.70 -13.84 21.48
CA GLU A 78 -6.04 -14.67 20.48
C GLU A 78 -5.31 -13.81 19.46
N GLU A 79 -5.93 -12.73 18.99
CA GLU A 79 -5.29 -11.79 18.07
C GLU A 79 -3.97 -11.26 18.66
N LEU A 80 -3.99 -10.79 19.90
CA LEU A 80 -2.79 -10.24 20.57
C LEU A 80 -1.66 -11.28 20.70
N MET A 81 -1.98 -12.55 20.95
CA MET A 81 -0.99 -13.63 20.99
C MET A 81 -0.40 -13.94 19.61
N LEU A 82 -1.17 -13.72 18.54
CA LEU A 82 -0.78 -14.00 17.15
C LEU A 82 0.00 -12.83 16.50
N LEU A 83 -0.19 -11.59 16.98
CA LEU A 83 0.46 -10.41 16.40
C LEU A 83 1.99 -10.52 16.27
N PRO A 84 2.75 -11.07 17.24
CA PRO A 84 4.21 -11.22 17.11
C PRO A 84 4.65 -12.11 15.94
N TYR A 85 3.80 -13.05 15.52
CA TYR A 85 4.05 -14.00 14.42
C TYR A 85 3.63 -13.46 13.06
N MET A 86 2.92 -12.32 13.04
CA MET A 86 2.40 -11.77 11.81
C MET A 86 3.54 -11.29 10.91
N PRO A 87 3.50 -11.60 9.60
CA PRO A 87 4.48 -11.10 8.65
C PRO A 87 4.61 -9.58 8.72
N THR A 88 5.85 -9.08 8.74
CA THR A 88 6.17 -7.64 8.70
C THR A 88 5.55 -6.93 7.50
N LEU A 89 5.38 -7.66 6.39
CA LEU A 89 4.63 -7.22 5.22
C LEU A 89 3.23 -6.67 5.59
N PHE A 90 2.54 -7.32 6.55
CA PHE A 90 1.21 -6.96 7.04
C PHE A 90 1.23 -6.03 8.27
N SER A 91 2.36 -5.38 8.58
CA SER A 91 2.42 -4.37 9.66
C SER A 91 1.53 -3.15 9.34
N ASN A 92 1.12 -2.42 10.38
CA ASN A 92 0.30 -1.21 10.24
C ASN A 92 1.13 0.05 9.91
N ASP A 93 2.43 -0.09 9.64
CA ASP A 93 3.30 1.05 9.33
C ASP A 93 2.89 1.73 8.02
N LEU A 94 2.62 3.03 8.10
CA LEU A 94 2.04 3.77 6.99
C LEU A 94 3.12 4.21 5.98
N PRO A 95 2.89 4.04 4.67
CA PRO A 95 3.81 4.49 3.63
C PRO A 95 3.84 6.03 3.55
N PRO A 96 4.97 6.63 3.18
CA PRO A 96 5.12 8.09 3.05
C PRO A 96 4.50 8.58 1.73
N CYS A 97 3.16 8.50 1.65
CA CYS A 97 2.37 8.92 0.51
C CYS A 97 1.22 9.85 0.91
N GLY A 98 0.44 10.31 -0.07
CA GLY A 98 -0.74 11.13 0.20
C GLY A 98 -1.85 10.38 0.93
N PRO A 99 -2.86 11.09 1.46
CA PRO A 99 -3.91 10.51 2.30
C PRO A 99 -4.79 9.49 1.56
N ILE A 100 -5.02 9.66 0.25
CA ILE A 100 -5.84 8.72 -0.53
C ILE A 100 -5.14 7.35 -0.67
N PRO A 101 -3.89 7.26 -1.18
CA PRO A 101 -3.16 5.99 -1.18
C PRO A 101 -2.94 5.41 0.22
N GLN A 102 -2.75 6.24 1.25
CA GLN A 102 -2.52 5.79 2.63
C GLN A 102 -3.78 5.13 3.23
N LEU A 103 -4.96 5.71 3.03
CA LEU A 103 -6.21 5.09 3.46
C LEU A 103 -6.47 3.76 2.73
N ALA A 104 -6.18 3.71 1.43
CA ALA A 104 -6.27 2.48 0.66
C ALA A 104 -5.32 1.40 1.20
N TYR A 105 -4.09 1.79 1.55
CA TYR A 105 -3.11 0.92 2.17
C TYR A 105 -3.66 0.28 3.46
N GLU A 106 -4.19 1.10 4.37
CA GLU A 106 -4.77 0.63 5.63
C GLU A 106 -5.93 -0.34 5.40
N ASN A 107 -6.82 -0.06 4.44
CA ASN A 107 -7.93 -0.93 4.11
C ASN A 107 -7.44 -2.29 3.58
N THR A 108 -6.48 -2.30 2.66
CA THR A 108 -5.89 -3.53 2.12
C THR A 108 -5.17 -4.33 3.21
N VAL A 109 -4.35 -3.67 4.05
CA VAL A 109 -3.67 -4.32 5.18
C VAL A 109 -4.67 -4.90 6.17
N ARG A 110 -5.75 -4.19 6.50
CA ARG A 110 -6.80 -4.71 7.40
C ARG A 110 -7.41 -6.01 6.86
N ARG A 111 -7.67 -6.10 5.56
CA ARG A 111 -8.15 -7.34 4.91
C ARG A 111 -7.13 -8.48 4.99
N LEU A 112 -5.88 -8.21 4.61
CA LEU A 112 -4.79 -9.18 4.68
C LEU A 112 -4.60 -9.73 6.10
N ARG A 113 -4.58 -8.83 7.10
CA ARG A 113 -4.45 -9.18 8.52
C ARG A 113 -5.62 -10.03 8.99
N LYS A 114 -6.86 -9.66 8.64
CA LYS A 114 -8.07 -10.44 9.00
C LYS A 114 -7.95 -11.88 8.50
N ILE A 115 -7.64 -12.07 7.21
CA ILE A 115 -7.50 -13.40 6.58
C ILE A 115 -6.34 -14.17 7.21
N TRP A 116 -5.20 -13.51 7.44
CA TRP A 116 -4.06 -14.14 8.10
C TRP A 116 -4.38 -14.61 9.52
N LEU A 117 -5.05 -13.78 10.33
CA LEU A 117 -5.44 -14.13 11.70
C LEU A 117 -6.42 -15.30 11.74
N GLN A 118 -7.41 -15.32 10.84
CA GLN A 118 -8.35 -16.44 10.71
C GLN A 118 -7.64 -17.76 10.40
N ARG A 119 -6.63 -17.73 9.52
CA ARG A 119 -5.79 -18.89 9.19
C ARG A 119 -4.89 -19.30 10.36
N ALA A 120 -4.24 -18.32 10.98
CA ALA A 120 -3.34 -18.52 12.10
C ALA A 120 -4.05 -19.14 13.32
N ASN A 121 -5.34 -18.84 13.52
CA ASN A 121 -6.14 -19.45 14.58
C ASN A 121 -6.43 -20.94 14.33
N GLN A 122 -6.39 -21.39 13.07
CA GLN A 122 -6.58 -22.80 12.70
C GLN A 122 -5.27 -23.58 12.72
N SER A 123 -4.24 -23.04 12.09
CA SER A 123 -2.88 -23.58 12.05
C SER A 123 -1.87 -22.46 11.88
N LEU A 124 -0.87 -22.43 12.76
CA LEU A 124 0.28 -21.52 12.62
C LEU A 124 1.33 -22.03 11.63
N VAL A 125 1.27 -23.31 11.28
CA VAL A 125 2.22 -23.95 10.37
C VAL A 125 1.74 -23.72 8.95
N ASP A 126 2.63 -23.17 8.11
CA ASP A 126 2.49 -23.01 6.66
C ASP A 126 1.34 -22.12 6.16
N ILE A 127 1.15 -20.95 6.78
CA ILE A 127 0.20 -19.95 6.26
C ILE A 127 0.75 -19.35 4.95
N PRO A 128 0.12 -19.58 3.78
CA PRO A 128 0.66 -19.15 2.49
C PRO A 128 0.44 -17.64 2.29
N ILE A 129 1.48 -16.84 2.55
CA ILE A 129 1.42 -15.38 2.43
C ILE A 129 1.02 -14.96 1.01
N LEU A 130 1.57 -15.63 -0.02
CA LEU A 130 1.20 -15.35 -1.41
C LEU A 130 -0.26 -15.68 -1.70
N GLY A 131 -0.77 -16.80 -1.17
CA GLY A 131 -2.18 -17.17 -1.32
C GLY A 131 -3.11 -16.11 -0.75
N ILE A 132 -2.82 -15.63 0.47
CA ILE A 132 -3.59 -14.55 1.12
C ILE A 132 -3.57 -13.26 0.29
N CYS A 133 -2.40 -12.86 -0.22
CA CYS A 133 -2.28 -11.65 -1.03
C CYS A 133 -3.04 -11.78 -2.36
N THR A 134 -3.02 -12.97 -2.95
CA THR A 134 -3.70 -13.28 -4.22
C THR A 134 -5.21 -13.23 -4.05
N TRP A 135 -5.77 -13.85 -3.00
CA TRP A 135 -7.22 -13.74 -2.74
C TRP A 135 -7.66 -12.30 -2.54
N VAL A 136 -6.95 -11.50 -1.74
CA VAL A 136 -7.34 -10.09 -1.56
C VAL A 136 -7.31 -9.32 -2.89
N LEU A 137 -6.38 -9.65 -3.79
CA LEU A 137 -6.35 -9.04 -5.12
C LEU A 137 -7.55 -9.49 -5.96
N GLU A 138 -7.82 -10.79 -6.04
CA GLU A 138 -8.96 -11.36 -6.77
C GLU A 138 -10.29 -10.79 -6.27
N ASP A 139 -10.45 -10.65 -4.96
CA ASP A 139 -11.65 -10.07 -4.33
C ASP A 139 -11.88 -8.63 -4.76
N LEU A 140 -10.80 -7.84 -4.78
CA LEU A 140 -10.86 -6.45 -5.20
C LEU A 140 -11.07 -6.32 -6.71
N GLU A 141 -10.56 -7.25 -7.52
CA GLU A 141 -10.77 -7.27 -8.96
C GLU A 141 -12.20 -7.71 -9.32
N ALA A 142 -12.73 -8.76 -8.70
CA ALA A 142 -14.12 -9.19 -8.84
C ALA A 142 -15.09 -8.07 -8.43
N GLU A 143 -14.84 -7.38 -7.31
CA GLU A 143 -15.64 -6.24 -6.89
C GLU A 143 -15.54 -5.05 -7.88
N ALA A 144 -14.41 -4.91 -8.58
CA ALA A 144 -14.26 -3.91 -9.63
C ALA A 144 -15.06 -4.25 -10.91
N GLU A 145 -15.25 -5.53 -11.19
CA GLU A 145 -16.06 -6.03 -12.30
C GLU A 145 -17.56 -5.89 -12.01
N GLU A 146 -18.01 -6.29 -10.81
CA GLU A 146 -19.39 -6.16 -10.36
C GLU A 146 -19.86 -4.70 -10.27
N CYS A 147 -18.97 -3.83 -9.79
CA CYS A 147 -19.20 -2.40 -9.70
C CYS A 147 -18.13 -1.67 -10.51
N PRO A 148 -18.36 -1.43 -11.81
CA PRO A 148 -17.37 -0.78 -12.65
C PRO A 148 -16.97 0.59 -12.13
N ILE A 149 -15.67 0.81 -12.17
CA ILE A 149 -15.02 2.07 -11.87
C ILE A 149 -15.64 3.19 -12.73
N ASP A 150 -15.93 4.34 -12.10
CA ASP A 150 -16.53 5.53 -12.73
C ASP A 150 -18.03 5.36 -13.14
N SER A 151 -18.67 4.24 -12.80
CA SER A 151 -20.14 4.14 -12.82
C SER A 151 -20.73 4.95 -11.66
N GLN A 152 -21.34 6.09 -11.96
CA GLN A 152 -21.97 6.96 -10.95
C GLN A 152 -23.04 6.23 -10.13
N LEU A 153 -23.73 5.26 -10.74
CA LEU A 153 -24.77 4.45 -10.10
C LEU A 153 -24.19 3.40 -9.14
N CYS A 154 -23.03 2.83 -9.46
CA CYS A 154 -22.45 1.72 -8.69
C CYS A 154 -21.54 2.17 -7.53
N THR A 155 -21.07 3.42 -7.50
CA THR A 155 -20.23 3.90 -6.37
C THR A 155 -20.93 3.84 -5.01
N LYS A 156 -22.27 3.92 -4.98
CA LYS A 156 -23.06 3.74 -3.75
C LYS A 156 -23.42 2.28 -3.46
N ALA A 157 -23.22 1.38 -4.43
CA ALA A 157 -23.56 -0.03 -4.32
C ALA A 157 -22.44 -0.89 -3.71
N ARG A 158 -21.18 -0.42 -3.76
CA ARG A 158 -20.06 -1.12 -3.09
C ARG A 158 -20.32 -1.24 -1.59
N THR A 159 -20.22 -2.44 -1.04
CA THR A 159 -20.30 -2.72 0.39
C THR A 159 -18.94 -3.21 0.91
N PRO A 160 -18.36 -2.59 1.97
CA PRO A 160 -18.76 -1.29 2.53
C PRO A 160 -18.50 -0.14 1.54
N TRP A 161 -19.28 0.94 1.69
CA TRP A 161 -19.18 2.11 0.84
C TRP A 161 -17.76 2.70 0.85
N ARG A 162 -17.17 2.87 -0.33
CA ARG A 162 -15.81 3.37 -0.52
C ARG A 162 -15.76 4.43 -1.60
N ARG A 163 -14.87 5.40 -1.42
CA ARG A 163 -14.58 6.40 -2.46
C ARG A 163 -13.84 5.71 -3.61
N GLU A 164 -14.28 5.95 -4.83
CA GLU A 164 -13.71 5.34 -6.04
C GLU A 164 -12.19 5.54 -6.18
N LYS A 165 -11.70 6.75 -5.82
CA LYS A 165 -10.27 7.03 -5.83
C LYS A 165 -9.48 6.17 -4.83
N VAL A 166 -10.06 5.86 -3.66
CA VAL A 166 -9.43 5.02 -2.65
C VAL A 166 -9.40 3.58 -3.16
N PHE A 167 -10.52 3.08 -3.67
CA PHE A 167 -10.64 1.73 -4.23
C PHE A 167 -9.65 1.45 -5.37
N LYS A 168 -9.45 2.41 -6.29
CA LYS A 168 -8.39 2.35 -7.33
C LYS A 168 -7.00 2.08 -6.73
N TYR A 169 -6.69 2.66 -5.57
CA TYR A 169 -5.42 2.41 -4.88
C TYR A 169 -5.42 1.11 -4.07
N GLU A 170 -6.57 0.63 -3.57
CA GLU A 170 -6.67 -0.67 -2.88
C GLU A 170 -6.20 -1.80 -3.80
N ILE A 171 -6.66 -1.82 -5.06
CA ILE A 171 -6.22 -2.79 -6.09
C ILE A 171 -4.71 -2.65 -6.36
N ARG A 172 -4.18 -1.42 -6.47
CA ARG A 172 -2.74 -1.20 -6.70
C ARG A 172 -1.89 -1.68 -5.53
N TRP A 173 -2.34 -1.46 -4.31
CA TRP A 173 -1.69 -1.99 -3.12
C TRP A 173 -1.76 -3.52 -3.07
N ALA A 174 -2.89 -4.13 -3.42
CA ALA A 174 -3.00 -5.58 -3.49
C ALA A 174 -1.99 -6.19 -4.49
N ARG A 175 -1.84 -5.58 -5.68
CA ARG A 175 -0.80 -5.97 -6.65
C ARG A 175 0.62 -5.82 -6.09
N TYR A 176 0.90 -4.75 -5.36
CA TYR A 176 2.16 -4.57 -4.65
C TYR A 176 2.41 -5.70 -3.65
N PHE A 177 1.41 -6.06 -2.84
CA PHE A 177 1.53 -7.13 -1.85
C PHE A 177 1.74 -8.50 -2.49
N VAL A 178 1.06 -8.82 -3.60
CA VAL A 178 1.33 -10.04 -4.38
C VAL A 178 2.78 -10.07 -4.88
N ARG A 179 3.30 -8.96 -5.42
CA ARG A 179 4.70 -8.88 -5.87
C ARG A 179 5.68 -9.10 -4.72
N GLU A 180 5.48 -8.43 -3.58
CA GLU A 180 6.36 -8.60 -2.41
C GLU A 180 6.24 -10.02 -1.80
N ALA A 181 5.04 -10.60 -1.74
CA ALA A 181 4.85 -11.97 -1.26
C ALA A 181 5.57 -13.01 -2.14
N LYS A 182 5.49 -12.88 -3.47
CA LYS A 182 6.29 -13.70 -4.40
C LYS A 182 7.78 -13.59 -4.13
N ARG A 183 8.25 -12.38 -3.83
CA ARG A 183 9.65 -12.16 -3.46
C ARG A 183 10.02 -12.87 -2.16
N PHE A 184 9.17 -12.82 -1.13
CA PHE A 184 9.42 -13.52 0.13
C PHE A 184 9.56 -15.03 -0.07
N GLU A 185 8.67 -15.65 -0.87
CA GLU A 185 8.73 -17.09 -1.17
C GLU A 185 9.96 -17.44 -2.01
N ASN A 186 10.30 -16.62 -3.02
CA ASN A 186 11.45 -16.88 -3.88
C ASN A 186 12.80 -16.59 -3.19
N LYS A 187 12.83 -15.92 -2.03
CA LYS A 187 14.08 -15.50 -1.38
C LYS A 187 15.01 -16.69 -1.04
N SER A 188 14.45 -17.85 -0.73
CA SER A 188 15.22 -19.07 -0.42
C SER A 188 15.69 -19.82 -1.66
N THR A 189 15.03 -19.64 -2.80
CA THR A 189 15.32 -20.34 -4.06
C THR A 189 16.14 -19.50 -5.04
N MET A 190 16.17 -18.17 -4.87
CA MET A 190 16.94 -17.24 -5.70
C MET A 190 18.45 -17.47 -5.59
N THR A 191 19.09 -17.47 -6.76
CA THR A 191 20.56 -17.45 -6.88
C THR A 191 21.15 -16.12 -6.39
N GLU A 192 22.45 -16.08 -6.13
CA GLU A 192 23.13 -14.86 -5.69
C GLU A 192 22.99 -13.71 -6.70
N GLN A 193 23.14 -14.01 -8.00
CA GLN A 193 22.96 -13.03 -9.07
C GLN A 193 21.53 -12.47 -9.10
N GLU A 194 20.51 -13.32 -8.99
CA GLU A 194 19.11 -12.86 -8.97
C GLU A 194 18.82 -11.99 -7.74
N ARG A 195 19.45 -12.27 -6.59
CA ARG A 195 19.34 -11.42 -5.40
C ARG A 195 19.97 -10.05 -5.65
N ASP A 196 21.16 -10.00 -6.24
CA ASP A 196 21.85 -8.74 -6.55
C ASP A 196 21.06 -7.90 -7.56
N GLU A 197 20.53 -8.52 -8.62
CA GLU A 197 19.66 -7.87 -9.59
C GLU A 197 18.38 -7.34 -8.92
N GLN A 198 17.78 -8.12 -8.02
CA GLN A 198 16.58 -7.72 -7.28
C GLN A 198 16.86 -6.55 -6.32
N GLU A 199 17.99 -6.57 -5.61
CA GLU A 199 18.43 -5.48 -4.75
C GLU A 199 18.72 -4.22 -5.54
N PHE A 200 19.38 -4.34 -6.69
CA PHE A 200 19.60 -3.23 -7.61
C PHE A 200 18.28 -2.62 -8.09
N MET A 201 17.31 -3.44 -8.49
CA MET A 201 15.98 -2.99 -8.90
C MET A 201 15.24 -2.27 -7.76
N ASP A 202 15.39 -2.71 -6.52
CA ASP A 202 14.81 -2.03 -5.36
C ASP A 202 15.43 -0.66 -5.09
N LEU A 203 16.74 -0.53 -5.31
CA LEU A 203 17.43 0.75 -5.17
C LEU A 203 17.03 1.73 -6.27
N LEU A 204 16.77 1.23 -7.49
CA LEU A 204 16.29 2.05 -8.61
C LEU A 204 14.84 2.52 -8.41
N PHE A 205 13.97 1.65 -7.89
CA PHE A 205 12.52 1.90 -7.80
C PHE A 205 12.03 1.92 -6.34
N LEU A 206 12.48 2.91 -5.56
CA LEU A 206 12.05 3.06 -4.16
C LEU A 206 10.54 3.24 -4.00
N VAL A 207 9.87 3.92 -4.93
CA VAL A 207 8.40 4.02 -4.94
C VAL A 207 7.85 2.88 -5.81
N PRO A 208 6.96 2.02 -5.27
CA PRO A 208 6.42 0.91 -6.05
C PRO A 208 5.70 1.38 -7.32
N LYS A 209 6.09 0.82 -8.46
CA LYS A 209 5.59 1.20 -9.79
C LYS A 209 4.08 0.97 -9.94
N GLU A 210 3.54 -0.01 -9.24
CA GLU A 210 2.11 -0.36 -9.23
C GLU A 210 1.26 0.81 -8.75
N LEU A 211 1.77 1.59 -7.81
CA LEU A 211 1.03 2.68 -7.17
C LEU A 211 0.88 3.89 -8.09
N ARG A 212 1.77 4.07 -9.07
CA ARG A 212 1.83 5.25 -9.95
C ARG A 212 1.80 6.56 -9.15
N ILE A 213 2.54 6.61 -8.04
CA ILE A 213 2.67 7.81 -7.20
C ILE A 213 3.86 8.63 -7.71
N TYR A 214 3.63 9.93 -7.89
CA TYR A 214 4.65 10.88 -8.32
C TYR A 214 4.86 11.93 -7.23
N ILE A 215 6.13 12.16 -6.88
CA ILE A 215 6.50 13.21 -5.92
C ILE A 215 6.50 14.54 -6.68
N GLN A 216 5.48 15.36 -6.44
CA GLN A 216 5.30 16.64 -7.14
C GLN A 216 6.34 17.67 -6.72
N ASP A 217 6.62 17.74 -5.42
CA ASP A 217 7.57 18.71 -4.86
C ASP A 217 9.01 18.22 -5.01
N LYS A 218 9.74 18.85 -5.93
CA LYS A 218 11.15 18.54 -6.19
C LYS A 218 12.05 18.85 -5.00
N ALA A 219 11.71 19.86 -4.18
CA ALA A 219 12.51 20.25 -3.02
C ALA A 219 12.48 19.15 -1.95
N ASN A 220 11.33 18.51 -1.77
CA ASN A 220 11.14 17.45 -0.78
C ASN A 220 11.44 16.04 -1.31
N ARG A 221 11.79 15.90 -2.60
CA ARG A 221 11.96 14.58 -3.24
C ARG A 221 12.96 13.69 -2.52
N LYS A 222 14.13 14.20 -2.15
CA LYS A 222 15.16 13.40 -1.47
C LYS A 222 14.64 12.83 -0.15
N TRP A 223 14.05 13.68 0.68
CA TRP A 223 13.51 13.30 1.98
C TRP A 223 12.38 12.27 1.87
N VAL A 224 11.45 12.45 0.93
CA VAL A 224 10.37 11.46 0.69
C VAL A 224 10.95 10.11 0.24
N MET A 225 11.99 10.11 -0.60
CA MET A 225 12.67 8.87 -1.01
C MET A 225 13.37 8.16 0.15
N ASP A 226 14.00 8.92 1.06
CA ASP A 226 14.61 8.35 2.28
C ASP A 226 13.54 7.70 3.19
N LEU A 227 12.37 8.33 3.33
CA LEU A 227 11.24 7.73 4.06
C LEU A 227 10.73 6.44 3.40
N TRP A 228 10.63 6.40 2.06
CA TRP A 228 10.24 5.19 1.34
C TRP A 228 11.24 4.06 1.57
N LYS A 229 12.54 4.38 1.56
CA LYS A 229 13.61 3.42 1.87
C LYS A 229 13.46 2.86 3.28
N GLU A 230 13.27 3.72 4.29
CA GLU A 230 13.07 3.28 5.67
C GLU A 230 11.82 2.40 5.82
N TRP A 231 10.72 2.80 5.18
CA TRP A 231 9.47 2.03 5.19
C TRP A 231 9.65 0.64 4.56
N HIS A 232 10.36 0.53 3.43
CA HIS A 232 10.68 -0.76 2.81
C HIS A 232 11.55 -1.65 3.69
N ILE A 233 12.55 -1.09 4.37
CA ILE A 233 13.38 -1.85 5.31
C ILE A 233 12.53 -2.46 6.41
N LYS A 234 11.58 -1.70 6.97
CA LYS A 234 10.64 -2.21 7.99
C LYS A 234 9.73 -3.31 7.42
N LYS A 235 9.22 -3.12 6.20
CA LYS A 235 8.31 -4.07 5.53
C LYS A 235 8.94 -5.38 5.10
N ARG A 236 10.21 -5.32 4.69
CA ARG A 236 10.98 -6.48 4.20
C ARG A 236 11.85 -7.09 5.28
N GLY A 237 11.82 -6.53 6.50
CA GLY A 237 12.50 -7.10 7.64
C GLY A 237 12.02 -8.53 7.88
N THR A 238 12.95 -9.42 8.18
CA THR A 238 12.61 -10.78 8.60
C THR A 238 11.82 -10.67 9.91
N ALA A 239 10.63 -11.27 9.97
CA ALA A 239 9.93 -11.43 11.25
C ALA A 239 10.86 -12.17 12.24
N PRO A 240 10.72 -11.95 13.55
CA PRO A 240 11.48 -12.72 14.53
C PRO A 240 11.19 -14.20 14.30
N GLN A 241 12.17 -14.96 13.82
CA GLN A 241 12.03 -16.42 13.79
C GLN A 241 12.03 -16.86 15.25
N ASN A 242 10.87 -17.34 15.71
CA ASN A 242 10.77 -17.99 17.01
C ASN A 242 11.83 -19.09 17.07
N GLY A 243 12.70 -18.99 18.06
CA GLY A 243 13.99 -19.64 18.06
C GLY A 243 13.93 -21.14 17.77
N SER A 244 14.61 -21.55 16.69
CA SER A 244 15.60 -22.59 16.88
C SER A 244 16.69 -21.98 17.77
N GLY A 245 16.48 -22.04 19.08
CA GLY A 245 17.49 -21.69 20.05
C GLY A 245 18.68 -22.61 19.82
N LEU A 246 19.70 -22.12 19.12
CA LEU A 246 21.06 -22.64 18.95
C LEU A 246 21.74 -21.82 17.83
N ASP A 247 21.93 -20.51 18.01
CA ASP A 247 23.20 -19.95 17.52
C ASP A 247 23.63 -18.71 18.30
N ALA A 248 24.93 -18.67 18.54
CA ALA A 248 25.60 -17.87 19.52
C ALA A 248 25.79 -16.41 19.08
N GLY A 249 25.92 -15.54 20.08
CA GLY A 249 26.20 -14.11 19.97
C GLY A 249 27.18 -13.73 18.87
N GLY A 250 26.64 -13.20 17.77
CA GLY A 250 27.35 -12.34 16.83
C GLY A 250 27.29 -10.90 17.32
N VAL A 251 28.14 -10.56 18.29
CA VAL A 251 28.42 -9.18 18.69
C VAL A 251 28.95 -8.45 17.45
N LYS A 252 28.10 -7.69 16.77
CA LYS A 252 28.54 -6.76 15.72
C LYS A 252 29.07 -5.52 16.43
N GLU A 253 30.33 -5.60 16.86
CA GLU A 253 31.11 -4.44 17.27
C GLU A 253 31.01 -3.38 16.16
N LYS A 254 30.45 -2.22 16.53
CA LYS A 254 30.62 -0.99 15.78
C LYS A 254 32.11 -0.67 15.82
N ASN A 255 32.83 -0.98 14.75
CA ASN A 255 34.15 -0.44 14.54
C ASN A 255 33.99 1.04 14.18
N GLU A 256 34.06 1.89 15.20
CA GLU A 256 34.35 3.31 15.10
C GLU A 256 35.77 3.46 14.55
N GLU A 257 35.92 3.56 13.23
CA GLU A 257 37.19 4.03 12.67
C GLU A 257 37.20 5.57 12.72
N ARG A 258 37.78 6.07 13.83
CA ARG A 258 38.36 7.41 13.93
C ARG A 258 39.19 7.70 12.67
N LYS A 259 38.84 8.76 11.94
CA LYS A 259 39.80 9.52 11.13
C LYS A 259 39.91 10.91 11.71
N GLU A 260 40.81 11.00 12.68
CA GLU A 260 41.37 12.23 13.21
C GLU A 260 42.75 12.38 12.54
N ASP A 261 42.94 13.53 11.92
CA ASP A 261 44.18 14.22 11.57
C ASP A 261 45.23 13.52 10.68
N ASP A 262 45.37 14.02 9.45
CA ASP A 262 46.71 14.48 9.05
C ASP A 262 46.62 15.67 8.08
N ALA A 263 47.04 16.82 8.59
CA ALA A 263 47.33 18.00 7.82
C ALA A 263 48.74 17.89 7.22
N ARG A 264 48.94 18.58 6.08
CA ARG A 264 50.23 19.02 5.51
C ARG A 264 50.88 18.05 4.51
N ASN A 265 50.70 18.30 3.21
CA ASN A 265 51.86 18.64 2.37
C ASN A 265 51.51 19.31 1.02
N GLU A 266 52.35 20.30 0.66
CA GLU A 266 52.72 20.86 -0.66
C GLU A 266 51.75 20.75 -1.85
N LYS A 267 51.22 21.86 -2.38
CA LYS A 267 51.93 22.84 -3.25
C LYS A 267 52.60 22.20 -4.49
N GLY A 268 51.77 21.77 -5.44
CA GLY A 268 52.20 21.35 -6.79
C GLY A 268 51.33 21.99 -7.87
N ARG A 269 51.73 23.18 -8.30
CA ARG A 269 51.23 23.87 -9.49
C ARG A 269 51.78 23.16 -10.73
N VAL A 270 50.91 22.62 -11.59
CA VAL A 270 51.26 22.33 -12.99
C VAL A 270 50.13 22.87 -13.85
N ASP A 271 50.35 24.09 -14.34
CA ASP A 271 49.71 24.64 -15.53
C ASP A 271 50.10 23.77 -16.74
N GLY A 272 49.13 23.29 -17.53
CA GLY A 272 49.42 22.60 -18.79
C GLY A 272 48.16 22.24 -19.59
N PRO A 273 48.18 22.31 -20.93
CA PRO A 273 47.16 23.03 -21.69
C PRO A 273 46.12 22.15 -22.40
N ALA A 274 45.07 22.85 -22.84
CA ALA A 274 44.01 22.41 -23.74
C ALA A 274 44.51 21.77 -25.04
N MET A 275 43.86 20.68 -25.45
CA MET A 275 43.69 20.22 -26.84
C MET A 275 42.38 19.42 -26.87
N LEU A 276 41.29 19.96 -27.43
CA LEU A 276 40.89 19.86 -28.85
C LEU A 276 40.11 18.57 -29.19
N SER A 277 38.91 18.80 -29.74
CA SER A 277 38.25 18.06 -30.83
C SER A 277 37.17 17.04 -30.51
N ASN A 278 35.98 17.31 -31.09
CA ASN A 278 35.17 16.46 -31.97
C ASN A 278 34.61 15.13 -31.41
N GLU A 279 33.37 14.70 -31.65
CA GLU A 279 32.29 15.10 -32.56
C GLU A 279 31.00 14.34 -32.12
N PRO A 280 29.82 14.67 -32.66
CA PRO A 280 28.54 14.07 -32.29
C PRO A 280 28.22 12.82 -33.13
N GLY A 281 27.86 11.72 -32.48
CA GLY A 281 27.33 10.52 -33.12
C GLY A 281 25.84 10.36 -32.82
N SER A 282 25.00 10.94 -33.68
CA SER A 282 23.55 10.70 -33.74
C SER A 282 23.32 9.30 -34.32
N VAL A 283 22.65 8.41 -33.58
CA VAL A 283 22.12 7.16 -34.13
C VAL A 283 20.61 7.19 -33.92
N GLU A 284 19.91 7.60 -34.97
CA GLU A 284 18.48 7.36 -35.14
C GLU A 284 18.29 5.87 -35.38
N GLY A 285 17.59 5.21 -34.46
CA GLY A 285 17.11 3.84 -34.62
C GLY A 285 15.59 3.87 -34.78
N ASP A 286 15.15 3.82 -36.03
CA ASP A 286 13.78 3.50 -36.44
C ASP A 286 13.38 2.13 -35.87
N TRP A 287 12.31 2.09 -35.09
CA TRP A 287 11.61 0.85 -34.74
C TRP A 287 10.24 0.89 -35.41
N GLU A 288 10.16 0.33 -36.61
CA GLU A 288 8.88 -0.04 -37.24
C GLU A 288 8.17 -1.08 -36.36
N MET A 289 6.97 -0.73 -35.88
CA MET A 289 5.98 -1.68 -35.38
C MET A 289 5.03 -2.01 -36.53
N THR A 290 5.11 -3.24 -37.06
CA THR A 290 4.03 -3.84 -37.83
C THR A 290 2.96 -4.37 -36.88
N ALA A 291 1.71 -4.10 -37.27
CA ALA A 291 0.46 -4.38 -36.55
C ALA A 291 0.09 -5.87 -36.49
#